data_AF-A0A7W8QH29-F1
#
_entry.id   AF-A0A7W8QH29-F1
#
_cell.length_a   1.000
_cell.length_b   1.000
_cell.length_c   1.000
_cell.angle_alpha   90.00
_cell.angle_beta   90.00
_cell.angle_gamma   90.00
#
_symmetry.space_group_name_H-M   'P 1'
#
loop_
_entity.id
_entity.type
_entity.pdbx_description
1 polymer ?
#
loop_
_entity_poly.entity_id
_entity_poly.type
_entity_poly.pdbx_seq_one_letter_code
_entity_poly.pdbx_strand_id
1 'polypeptide(L)'
;MAPRRPGWAAAAAAALTVPTAAAVGGTAEADTGWRLVHEEDFSRFAPSGDTGWFPDKDGAGGPYDVDGYDNDGGFFHAVGGPAFGGHLDGMDLYRRSFSFGEDGWLTAELARRDGVEEPSFTRDELPGAGPAGLFDSPEHGGAVVLRSTEALPAEYRVEVTLRTVDFGGQRGGEWDYDGKVNGYRPSDCKTNFPWAASGDFTRPACDWADVTTDSNGFYFLSVMDYERPAPHNNVFIHTHRKVVMDGYNRYRYTGDGLRYCDARTGELQPYEWGSGNGVNMLFMTDERRYADQPGTEYVMHSECGTEVGGGIVSQADLVPEAMPERSYRFAVERRADRYVLEVSGEFRHIGERTLRYEQPFDDGENPVWHYNRTPGEYSGEHNATWTYPTPDGGAYTDADVWPAGSAYPDYFLLGQPHMNFYEGSAHVDDVRLYVPRGG
;
A
#
# COMPACT_ATOMS: atom_id res chain seq x y z
N MET A 1 78.14 10.32 37.45
CA MET A 1 78.01 9.46 36.27
C MET A 1 76.56 9.53 35.81
N ALA A 2 76.30 10.28 34.72
CA ALA A 2 75.03 10.36 33.95
C ALA A 2 73.74 10.76 34.73
N PRO A 3 72.66 11.24 34.06
CA PRO A 3 72.26 12.64 34.21
C PRO A 3 70.80 12.89 34.67
N ARG A 4 70.56 14.18 34.92
CA ARG A 4 69.33 14.93 35.19
C ARG A 4 68.08 14.44 34.43
N ARG A 5 66.95 14.37 35.14
CA ARG A 5 65.59 14.47 34.59
C ARG A 5 65.06 15.91 34.80
N PRO A 6 64.72 16.68 33.75
CA PRO A 6 63.74 17.77 33.85
C PRO A 6 62.34 17.14 33.67
N GLY A 7 61.31 17.55 34.40
CA GLY A 7 60.63 18.83 34.27
C GLY A 7 59.20 18.53 33.84
N TRP A 8 58.26 18.54 34.78
CA TRP A 8 56.83 18.44 34.49
C TRP A 8 56.35 19.82 34.03
N ALA A 9 55.98 19.93 32.76
CA ALA A 9 55.23 21.06 32.23
C ALA A 9 53.77 20.63 32.07
N ALA A 10 52.87 21.36 32.72
CA ALA A 10 51.44 21.27 32.54
C ALA A 10 51.08 21.72 31.11
N ALA A 11 50.46 20.84 30.33
CA ALA A 11 49.81 21.20 29.08
C ALA A 11 48.30 21.38 29.34
N ALA A 12 47.82 22.58 29.03
CA ALA A 12 46.42 22.97 29.10
C ALA A 12 45.57 22.10 28.16
N ALA A 13 44.44 21.63 28.66
CA ALA A 13 43.40 20.99 27.87
C ALA A 13 42.77 22.05 26.95
N ALA A 14 43.01 21.93 25.64
CA ALA A 14 42.21 22.60 24.64
C ALA A 14 40.87 21.88 24.54
N ALA A 15 39.80 22.52 25.00
CA ALA A 15 38.44 22.07 24.77
C ALA A 15 38.16 22.11 23.26
N LEU A 16 38.05 20.94 22.64
CA LEU A 16 37.47 20.80 21.31
C LEU A 16 35.98 21.10 21.42
N THR A 17 35.59 22.31 21.01
CA THR A 17 34.20 22.65 20.76
C THR A 17 33.72 21.82 19.57
N VAL A 18 32.94 20.78 19.86
CA VAL A 18 32.14 20.06 18.86
C VAL A 18 31.18 21.09 18.24
N PRO A 19 31.16 21.28 16.91
CA PRO A 19 30.15 22.13 16.31
C PRO A 19 28.78 21.51 16.57
N THR A 20 27.96 22.23 17.33
CA THR A 20 26.54 21.97 17.48
C THR A 20 25.90 21.96 16.09
N ALA A 21 25.26 20.85 15.74
CA ALA A 21 24.43 20.73 14.55
C ALA A 21 23.38 21.85 14.60
N ALA A 22 23.54 22.83 13.72
CA ALA A 22 22.53 23.85 13.51
C ALA A 22 21.33 23.19 12.83
N ALA A 23 20.16 23.41 13.41
CA ALA A 23 18.88 23.05 12.83
C ALA A 23 18.80 23.61 11.39
N VAL A 24 18.64 22.70 10.42
CA VAL A 24 18.35 23.08 9.04
C VAL A 24 16.87 23.43 8.96
N GLY A 25 16.57 24.69 9.28
CA GLY A 25 15.30 25.30 8.92
C GLY A 25 15.33 25.73 7.46
N GLY A 26 14.27 25.37 6.73
CA GLY A 26 13.93 25.91 5.42
C GLY A 26 14.65 25.25 4.25
N THR A 27 14.12 24.12 3.79
CA THR A 27 14.34 23.65 2.42
C THR A 27 13.67 24.62 1.46
N ALA A 28 14.45 25.51 0.86
CA ALA A 28 14.09 26.09 -0.42
C ALA A 28 13.86 24.91 -1.39
N GLU A 29 12.64 24.76 -1.90
CA GLU A 29 12.32 23.78 -2.95
C GLU A 29 13.35 23.94 -4.07
N ALA A 30 14.21 22.93 -4.24
CA ALA A 30 14.94 22.77 -5.48
C ALA A 30 13.93 22.81 -6.64
N ASP A 31 14.34 23.33 -7.79
CA ASP A 31 13.45 23.48 -8.94
C ASP A 31 13.09 22.10 -9.53
N THR A 32 12.11 21.42 -8.91
CA THR A 32 11.69 20.05 -9.24
C THR A 32 10.73 20.01 -10.45
N GLY A 33 10.41 21.16 -11.05
CA GLY A 33 9.38 21.30 -12.09
C GLY A 33 7.95 21.13 -11.57
N TRP A 34 7.76 20.89 -10.27
CA TRP A 34 6.49 20.65 -9.61
C TRP A 34 6.03 21.86 -8.77
N ARG A 35 4.73 22.11 -8.74
CA ARG A 35 4.06 23.16 -7.96
C ARG A 35 3.10 22.50 -6.99
N LEU A 36 3.29 22.72 -5.70
CA LEU A 36 2.36 22.28 -4.67
C LEU A 36 0.98 22.92 -4.92
N VAL A 37 -0.07 22.10 -4.91
CA VAL A 37 -1.47 22.54 -5.04
C VAL A 37 -2.30 22.20 -3.81
N HIS A 38 -2.00 21.09 -3.14
CA HIS A 38 -2.62 20.73 -1.87
C HIS A 38 -1.60 20.13 -0.92
N GLU A 39 -1.77 20.41 0.37
CA GLU A 39 -1.02 19.83 1.49
C GLU A 39 -1.99 19.61 2.65
N GLU A 40 -1.89 18.46 3.29
CA GLU A 40 -2.51 18.18 4.58
C GLU A 40 -1.41 17.71 5.53
N ASP A 41 -1.17 18.47 6.60
CA ASP A 41 -0.18 18.21 7.65
C ASP A 41 -0.83 17.81 9.00
N PHE A 42 -2.15 17.60 8.99
CA PHE A 42 -3.00 17.23 10.11
C PHE A 42 -3.02 18.24 11.28
N SER A 43 -2.37 19.40 11.15
CA SER A 43 -2.35 20.43 12.19
C SER A 43 -3.73 21.04 12.44
N ARG A 44 -4.62 20.97 11.44
CA ARG A 44 -6.01 21.48 11.47
C ARG A 44 -7.03 20.45 11.00
N PHE A 45 -6.79 19.18 11.29
CA PHE A 45 -7.70 18.10 10.93
C PHE A 45 -9.13 18.39 11.42
N ALA A 46 -10.04 18.58 10.47
CA ALA A 46 -11.43 18.91 10.71
C ALA A 46 -12.31 18.17 9.69
N PRO A 47 -12.72 16.93 10.01
CA PRO A 47 -13.62 16.16 9.17
C PRO A 47 -14.93 16.89 8.88
N SER A 48 -15.42 16.71 7.67
CA SER A 48 -16.69 17.24 7.19
C SER A 48 -17.44 16.17 6.40
N GLY A 49 -18.76 16.29 6.35
CA GLY A 49 -19.59 15.35 5.58
C GLY A 49 -19.55 13.91 6.10
N ASP A 50 -19.23 13.69 7.38
CA ASP A 50 -19.19 12.36 7.99
C ASP A 50 -20.55 11.67 7.90
N THR A 51 -20.57 10.55 7.19
CA THR A 51 -21.77 9.76 6.96
C THR A 51 -22.24 9.04 8.24
N GLY A 52 -21.36 8.91 9.23
CA GLY A 52 -21.47 7.88 10.24
C GLY A 52 -21.35 6.47 9.63
N TRP A 53 -21.45 5.45 10.47
CA TRP A 53 -21.53 4.07 10.01
C TRP A 53 -22.92 3.79 9.41
N PHE A 54 -22.96 3.33 8.16
CA PHE A 54 -24.17 2.89 7.49
C PHE A 54 -23.98 1.48 6.93
N PRO A 55 -25.05 0.66 6.89
CA PRO A 55 -24.97 -0.67 6.30
C PRO A 55 -24.72 -0.55 4.80
N ASP A 56 -23.75 -1.32 4.33
CA ASP A 56 -23.52 -1.60 2.93
C ASP A 56 -24.14 -2.94 2.61
N LYS A 57 -25.03 -2.94 1.62
CA LYS A 57 -25.77 -4.14 1.22
C LYS A 57 -25.15 -4.79 0.00
N ASP A 58 -24.03 -4.24 -0.46
CA ASP A 58 -23.46 -4.48 -1.78
C ASP A 58 -24.54 -4.33 -2.88
N GLY A 59 -24.22 -4.75 -4.10
CA GLY A 59 -25.19 -4.89 -5.18
C GLY A 59 -25.23 -3.76 -6.19
N ALA A 60 -25.81 -4.10 -7.34
CA ALA A 60 -25.74 -3.31 -8.56
C ALA A 60 -26.19 -1.85 -8.39
N GLY A 61 -25.36 -0.92 -8.86
CA GLY A 61 -25.59 0.53 -8.83
C GLY A 61 -25.34 1.17 -7.47
N GLY A 62 -24.79 0.43 -6.50
CA GLY A 62 -24.27 0.97 -5.26
C GLY A 62 -23.05 1.89 -5.49
N PRO A 63 -22.69 2.73 -4.50
CA PRO A 63 -21.53 3.62 -4.63
C PRO A 63 -20.18 2.89 -4.61
N TYR A 64 -20.18 1.60 -4.22
CA TYR A 64 -19.02 0.72 -4.16
C TYR A 64 -19.05 -0.39 -5.23
N ASP A 65 -20.14 -0.48 -6.00
CA ASP A 65 -20.29 -1.41 -7.12
C ASP A 65 -19.47 -0.94 -8.33
N VAL A 66 -18.46 -1.71 -8.70
CA VAL A 66 -17.52 -1.39 -9.78
C VAL A 66 -17.57 -2.44 -10.88
N ASP A 67 -17.30 -3.71 -10.55
CA ASP A 67 -17.29 -4.79 -11.53
C ASP A 67 -17.53 -6.19 -10.91
N GLY A 68 -17.32 -7.23 -11.71
CA GLY A 68 -17.56 -8.61 -11.33
C GLY A 68 -16.66 -9.17 -10.22
N TYR A 69 -15.67 -8.41 -9.73
CA TYR A 69 -14.77 -8.77 -8.63
C TYR A 69 -15.15 -8.12 -7.29
N ASP A 70 -16.22 -7.33 -7.24
CA ASP A 70 -16.71 -6.71 -6.01
C ASP A 70 -17.09 -7.75 -4.93
N ASN A 71 -17.42 -7.30 -3.72
CA ASN A 71 -17.67 -8.15 -2.56
C ASN A 71 -18.82 -9.13 -2.76
N ASP A 72 -19.81 -8.79 -3.59
CA ASP A 72 -20.90 -9.65 -4.05
C ASP A 72 -20.79 -9.96 -5.57
N GLY A 73 -19.60 -9.75 -6.13
CA GLY A 73 -19.33 -9.84 -7.56
C GLY A 73 -19.60 -11.22 -8.16
N GLY A 74 -19.92 -11.21 -9.46
CA GLY A 74 -20.23 -12.42 -10.22
C GLY A 74 -19.12 -13.48 -10.19
N PHE A 75 -17.86 -13.08 -10.05
CA PHE A 75 -16.72 -13.99 -9.88
C PHE A 75 -16.93 -14.91 -8.67
N PHE A 76 -17.22 -14.35 -7.49
CA PHE A 76 -17.37 -15.13 -6.26
C PHE A 76 -18.61 -16.02 -6.28
N HIS A 77 -19.72 -15.56 -6.87
CA HIS A 77 -20.88 -16.40 -7.08
C HIS A 77 -20.57 -17.59 -8.01
N ALA A 78 -19.72 -17.40 -9.01
CA ALA A 78 -19.32 -18.46 -9.92
C ALA A 78 -18.37 -19.47 -9.26
N VAL A 79 -17.36 -19.02 -8.52
CA VAL A 79 -16.37 -19.92 -7.89
C VAL A 79 -16.86 -20.53 -6.58
N GLY A 80 -17.66 -19.81 -5.80
CA GLY A 80 -18.16 -20.26 -4.49
C GLY A 80 -19.59 -20.78 -4.50
N GLY A 81 -20.34 -20.57 -5.59
CA GLY A 81 -21.68 -21.10 -5.78
C GLY A 81 -22.67 -20.66 -4.68
N PRO A 82 -23.68 -21.50 -4.37
CA PRO A 82 -24.66 -21.20 -3.33
C PRO A 82 -24.07 -21.03 -1.93
N ALA A 83 -22.91 -21.64 -1.65
CA ALA A 83 -22.25 -21.52 -0.35
C ALA A 83 -21.74 -20.10 -0.12
N PHE A 84 -21.16 -19.47 -1.15
CA PHE A 84 -20.76 -18.08 -1.09
C PHE A 84 -21.95 -17.15 -0.81
N GLY A 85 -23.06 -17.32 -1.52
CA GLY A 85 -24.28 -16.54 -1.26
C GLY A 85 -24.77 -16.69 0.19
N GLY A 86 -24.75 -17.92 0.73
CA GLY A 86 -25.11 -18.15 2.13
C GLY A 86 -24.17 -17.50 3.15
N HIS A 87 -22.88 -17.37 2.83
CA HIS A 87 -21.92 -16.63 3.68
C HIS A 87 -22.15 -15.13 3.63
N LEU A 88 -22.40 -14.60 2.44
CA LEU A 88 -22.67 -13.17 2.24
C LEU A 88 -23.99 -12.76 2.94
N ASP A 89 -25.05 -13.56 2.80
CA ASP A 89 -26.33 -13.35 3.50
C ASP A 89 -26.20 -13.38 5.04
N GLY A 90 -25.13 -14.02 5.56
CA GLY A 90 -24.86 -14.17 6.98
C GLY A 90 -23.91 -13.10 7.54
N MET A 91 -23.46 -12.15 6.73
CA MET A 91 -22.48 -11.13 7.10
C MET A 91 -23.02 -9.75 6.75
N ASP A 92 -23.15 -8.89 7.75
CA ASP A 92 -23.42 -7.47 7.49
C ASP A 92 -22.10 -6.70 7.32
N LEU A 93 -22.04 -5.87 6.28
CA LEU A 93 -20.94 -4.93 6.03
C LEU A 93 -21.40 -3.51 6.36
N TYR A 94 -20.50 -2.71 6.93
CA TYR A 94 -20.74 -1.31 7.25
C TYR A 94 -19.65 -0.44 6.66
N ARG A 95 -20.04 0.76 6.24
CA ARG A 95 -19.17 1.76 5.64
C ARG A 95 -19.27 3.07 6.39
N ARG A 96 -18.20 3.85 6.33
CA ARG A 96 -18.17 5.24 6.79
C ARG A 96 -17.21 6.03 5.92
N SER A 97 -17.62 7.24 5.57
CA SER A 97 -16.83 8.15 4.75
C SER A 97 -16.90 9.56 5.30
N PHE A 98 -15.79 10.29 5.21
CA PHE A 98 -15.73 11.72 5.51
C PHE A 98 -14.58 12.39 4.77
N SER A 99 -14.77 13.66 4.42
CA SER A 99 -13.77 14.45 3.71
C SER A 99 -13.11 15.47 4.62
N PHE A 100 -11.84 15.79 4.35
CA PHE A 100 -11.04 16.74 5.12
C PHE A 100 -9.93 17.36 4.23
N GLY A 101 -9.09 18.21 4.83
CA GLY A 101 -8.13 19.03 4.09
C GLY A 101 -8.75 20.27 3.47
N GLU A 102 -7.90 21.15 2.94
CA GLU A 102 -8.33 22.35 2.22
C GLU A 102 -9.30 21.98 1.09
N ASP A 103 -10.47 22.60 1.08
CA ASP A 103 -11.57 22.31 0.13
C ASP A 103 -12.06 20.84 0.11
N GLY A 104 -11.74 20.04 1.13
CA GLY A 104 -12.17 18.64 1.22
C GLY A 104 -11.49 17.73 0.20
N TRP A 105 -10.27 18.05 -0.24
CA TRP A 105 -9.54 17.32 -1.28
C TRP A 105 -9.16 15.88 -0.92
N LEU A 106 -9.24 15.52 0.37
CA LEU A 106 -9.01 14.19 0.89
C LEU A 106 -10.30 13.56 1.40
N THR A 107 -10.44 12.24 1.22
CA THR A 107 -11.51 11.45 1.82
C THR A 107 -10.95 10.22 2.50
N ALA A 108 -11.36 9.99 3.75
CA ALA A 108 -11.16 8.72 4.44
C ALA A 108 -12.36 7.81 4.13
N GLU A 109 -12.08 6.60 3.65
CA GLU A 109 -13.08 5.54 3.43
C GLU A 109 -12.78 4.39 4.40
N LEU A 110 -13.81 3.97 5.13
CA LEU A 110 -13.71 2.93 6.14
C LEU A 110 -14.75 1.85 5.88
N ALA A 111 -14.39 0.61 6.16
CA ALA A 111 -15.29 -0.52 6.09
C ALA A 111 -15.06 -1.44 7.27
N ARG A 112 -16.13 -2.10 7.72
CA ARG A 112 -16.01 -3.20 8.69
C ARG A 112 -17.15 -4.19 8.55
N ARG A 113 -16.90 -5.41 8.97
CA ARG A 113 -17.96 -6.40 9.20
C ARG A 113 -18.65 -6.15 10.53
N ASP A 114 -19.87 -6.66 10.69
CA ASP A 114 -20.55 -6.65 11.98
C ASP A 114 -19.73 -7.37 13.05
N GLY A 115 -19.81 -6.87 14.28
CA GLY A 115 -19.09 -7.43 15.43
C GLY A 115 -17.58 -7.17 15.46
N VAL A 116 -17.00 -6.54 14.44
CA VAL A 116 -15.58 -6.15 14.40
C VAL A 116 -15.38 -4.76 14.99
N GLU A 117 -14.30 -4.57 15.76
CA GLU A 117 -13.88 -3.27 16.30
C GLU A 117 -13.73 -2.22 15.17
N GLU A 118 -14.20 -1.00 15.42
CA GLU A 118 -14.26 0.04 14.38
C GLU A 118 -12.86 0.49 13.96
N PRO A 119 -12.50 0.40 12.67
CA PRO A 119 -11.32 1.08 12.18
C PRO A 119 -11.56 2.60 12.21
N SER A 120 -10.48 3.37 12.28
CA SER A 120 -10.57 4.82 12.33
C SER A 120 -9.44 5.49 11.54
N PHE A 121 -9.75 6.69 11.04
CA PHE A 121 -8.75 7.66 10.62
C PHE A 121 -8.93 8.93 11.46
N THR A 122 -7.92 9.28 12.24
CA THR A 122 -8.00 10.43 13.15
C THR A 122 -6.71 11.23 13.16
N ARG A 123 -6.71 12.40 13.80
CA ARG A 123 -5.49 13.13 14.12
C ARG A 123 -4.96 12.65 15.46
N ASP A 124 -3.66 12.38 15.51
CA ASP A 124 -2.93 12.14 16.76
C ASP A 124 -1.75 13.12 16.91
N GLU A 125 -1.18 13.20 18.11
CA GLU A 125 0.03 13.96 18.43
C GLU A 125 1.19 12.98 18.70
N LEU A 126 2.04 12.78 17.70
CA LEU A 126 3.20 11.91 17.84
C LEU A 126 4.32 12.58 18.64
N PRO A 127 4.80 11.97 19.74
CA PRO A 127 5.93 12.49 20.48
C PRO A 127 7.16 12.68 19.59
N GLY A 128 7.67 13.92 19.52
CA GLY A 128 8.85 14.26 18.72
C GLY A 128 8.59 14.53 17.23
N ALA A 129 7.40 14.24 16.70
CA ALA A 129 7.02 14.51 15.31
C ALA A 129 5.88 15.52 15.16
N GLY A 130 5.01 15.67 16.17
CA GLY A 130 3.88 16.61 16.14
C GLY A 130 2.59 15.99 15.60
N PRO A 131 1.67 16.80 15.06
CA PRO A 131 0.41 16.31 14.51
C PRO A 131 0.64 15.30 13.37
N ALA A 132 -0.12 14.21 13.37
CA ALA A 132 -0.07 13.19 12.33
C ALA A 132 -1.47 12.59 12.10
N GLY A 133 -1.71 12.09 10.89
CA GLY A 133 -2.86 11.26 10.58
C GLY A 133 -2.61 9.83 11.05
N LEU A 134 -3.48 9.30 11.91
CA LEU A 134 -3.45 7.95 12.44
C LEU A 134 -4.44 7.07 11.67
N PHE A 135 -3.92 6.04 11.00
CA PHE A 135 -4.69 4.88 10.57
C PHE A 135 -4.70 3.87 11.72
N ASP A 136 -5.89 3.48 12.16
CA ASP A 136 -6.06 2.42 13.14
C ASP A 136 -7.05 1.39 12.60
N SER A 137 -6.58 0.17 12.38
CA SER A 137 -7.38 -1.00 12.01
C SER A 137 -7.18 -2.05 13.10
N PRO A 138 -7.87 -1.91 14.24
CA PRO A 138 -7.53 -2.62 15.47
C PRO A 138 -7.88 -4.11 15.45
N GLU A 139 -8.73 -4.54 14.52
CA GLU A 139 -9.16 -5.92 14.36
C GLU A 139 -9.33 -6.27 12.88
N HIS A 140 -8.90 -7.49 12.51
CA HIS A 140 -9.16 -8.11 11.20
C HIS A 140 -10.66 -8.07 10.85
N GLY A 141 -10.96 -7.78 9.59
CA GLY A 141 -12.34 -7.58 9.12
C GLY A 141 -12.78 -6.11 9.11
N GLY A 142 -11.96 -5.22 9.68
CA GLY A 142 -12.00 -3.77 9.49
C GLY A 142 -10.96 -3.31 8.48
N ALA A 143 -11.21 -2.16 7.86
CA ALA A 143 -10.31 -1.54 6.91
C ALA A 143 -10.45 -0.01 6.88
N VAL A 144 -9.36 0.68 6.60
CA VAL A 144 -9.31 2.14 6.51
C VAL A 144 -8.29 2.59 5.48
N VAL A 145 -8.75 3.44 4.56
CA VAL A 145 -7.92 4.06 3.54
C VAL A 145 -8.16 5.55 3.49
N LEU A 146 -7.15 6.26 3.00
CA LEU A 146 -7.21 7.66 2.61
C LEU A 146 -7.00 7.73 1.09
N ARG A 147 -7.82 8.51 0.42
CA ARG A 147 -7.73 8.74 -1.03
C ARG A 147 -7.92 10.22 -1.39
N SER A 148 -7.59 10.57 -2.64
CA SER A 148 -8.08 11.82 -3.21
C SER A 148 -9.60 11.80 -3.33
N THR A 149 -10.24 12.93 -3.03
CA THR A 149 -11.70 13.09 -3.18
C THR A 149 -12.09 13.07 -4.65
N GLU A 150 -11.29 13.74 -5.49
CA GLU A 150 -11.47 13.87 -6.94
C GLU A 150 -10.37 13.14 -7.71
N ALA A 151 -10.65 12.83 -8.97
CA ALA A 151 -9.66 12.26 -9.88
C ALA A 151 -8.47 13.22 -10.06
N LEU A 152 -7.26 12.66 -10.06
CA LEU A 152 -6.02 13.42 -10.16
C LEU A 152 -5.88 14.11 -11.54
N PRO A 153 -5.15 15.24 -11.65
CA PRO A 153 -4.93 15.92 -12.94
C PRO A 153 -4.04 15.09 -13.88
N ALA A 154 -3.99 15.40 -15.17
CA ALA A 154 -3.32 14.57 -16.20
C ALA A 154 -1.85 14.21 -15.87
N GLU A 155 -1.13 15.17 -15.28
CA GLU A 155 0.19 14.99 -14.72
C GLU A 155 0.18 15.45 -13.27
N TYR A 156 0.77 14.64 -12.38
CA TYR A 156 0.79 14.91 -10.96
C TYR A 156 1.99 14.28 -10.28
N ARG A 157 2.29 14.77 -9.07
CA ARG A 157 3.10 14.06 -8.08
C ARG A 157 2.34 14.04 -6.77
N VAL A 158 2.14 12.86 -6.20
CA VAL A 158 1.64 12.70 -4.83
C VAL A 158 2.82 12.30 -3.96
N GLU A 159 2.96 12.93 -2.81
CA GLU A 159 3.92 12.54 -1.76
C GLU A 159 3.19 12.22 -0.46
N VAL A 160 3.70 11.21 0.26
CA VAL A 160 3.26 10.82 1.60
C VAL A 160 4.48 10.63 2.48
N THR A 161 4.48 11.20 3.69
CA THR A 161 5.52 10.95 4.69
C THR A 161 5.01 10.00 5.76
N LEU A 162 5.53 8.77 5.79
CA LEU A 162 5.23 7.75 6.81
C LEU A 162 6.07 7.97 8.07
N ARG A 163 5.41 8.06 9.23
CA ARG A 163 6.02 8.26 10.55
C ARG A 163 6.11 7.01 11.38
N THR A 164 5.11 6.13 11.33
CA THR A 164 5.16 4.80 11.99
C THR A 164 4.39 3.78 11.16
N VAL A 165 4.69 2.50 11.37
CA VAL A 165 3.90 1.40 10.80
C VAL A 165 3.94 0.16 11.70
N ASP A 166 2.78 -0.41 11.98
CA ASP A 166 2.57 -1.64 12.74
C ASP A 166 1.54 -2.56 12.07
N PHE A 167 1.80 -2.91 10.81
CA PHE A 167 1.03 -3.87 10.02
C PHE A 167 1.85 -5.15 9.76
N GLY A 168 2.42 -5.72 10.82
CA GLY A 168 3.26 -6.91 10.77
C GLY A 168 4.72 -6.65 10.38
N GLY A 169 5.40 -7.73 9.98
CA GLY A 169 6.86 -7.76 9.87
C GLY A 169 7.52 -7.87 11.24
N GLN A 170 8.84 -8.09 11.28
CA GLN A 170 9.55 -8.20 12.56
C GLN A 170 9.60 -6.87 13.31
N ARG A 171 9.61 -6.93 14.65
CA ARG A 171 9.98 -5.84 15.55
C ARG A 171 11.15 -6.30 16.42
N GLY A 172 12.27 -5.60 16.32
CA GLY A 172 13.49 -5.97 17.06
C GLY A 172 14.03 -7.37 16.70
N GLY A 173 13.73 -7.86 15.49
CA GLY A 173 14.10 -9.20 15.03
C GLY A 173 13.09 -10.32 15.38
N GLU A 174 11.97 -9.99 16.02
CA GLU A 174 10.93 -10.95 16.40
C GLU A 174 9.67 -10.77 15.56
N TRP A 175 9.11 -11.86 15.04
CA TRP A 175 7.83 -11.86 14.31
C TRP A 175 6.62 -11.82 15.25
N ASP A 176 6.79 -12.34 16.45
CA ASP A 176 5.78 -12.37 17.50
C ASP A 176 6.23 -11.37 18.57
N TYR A 177 5.50 -10.27 18.75
CA TYR A 177 5.85 -9.17 19.65
C TYR A 177 4.59 -8.61 20.30
N ASP A 178 4.70 -8.07 21.51
CA ASP A 178 3.57 -7.46 22.23
C ASP A 178 2.33 -8.38 22.36
N GLY A 179 2.56 -9.69 22.36
CA GLY A 179 1.50 -10.71 22.38
C GLY A 179 0.77 -10.89 21.04
N LYS A 180 1.22 -10.26 19.96
CA LYS A 180 0.71 -10.38 18.59
C LYS A 180 1.50 -11.42 17.78
N VAL A 181 0.88 -11.96 16.73
CA VAL A 181 1.51 -12.81 15.71
C VAL A 181 1.48 -12.04 14.39
N ASN A 182 2.65 -11.67 13.84
CA ASN A 182 2.76 -10.84 12.64
C ASN A 182 1.90 -9.54 12.70
N GLY A 183 1.85 -8.89 13.87
CA GLY A 183 1.04 -7.69 14.08
C GLY A 183 -0.45 -7.94 14.41
N TYR A 184 -0.97 -9.16 14.18
CA TYR A 184 -2.34 -9.50 14.54
C TYR A 184 -2.47 -9.79 16.04
N ARG A 185 -3.47 -9.18 16.69
CA ARG A 185 -3.88 -9.56 18.04
C ARG A 185 -4.37 -11.01 18.07
N PRO A 186 -4.16 -11.76 19.17
CA PRO A 186 -4.74 -13.09 19.32
C PRO A 186 -6.27 -13.05 19.28
N SER A 187 -6.86 -13.96 18.54
CA SER A 187 -8.31 -14.17 18.47
C SER A 187 -8.59 -15.61 18.03
N ASP A 188 -9.82 -16.08 18.23
CA ASP A 188 -10.17 -17.46 17.90
C ASP A 188 -10.14 -17.76 16.39
N CYS A 189 -10.25 -16.75 15.52
CA CYS A 189 -10.45 -16.96 14.07
C CYS A 189 -10.15 -15.71 13.22
N LYS A 190 -9.12 -15.76 12.37
CA LYS A 190 -8.78 -14.71 11.39
C LYS A 190 -8.39 -15.35 10.06
N THR A 191 -9.24 -15.23 9.06
CA THR A 191 -9.06 -15.93 7.78
C THR A 191 -9.41 -15.05 6.59
N ASN A 192 -9.09 -15.51 5.38
CA ASN A 192 -9.47 -14.81 4.15
C ASN A 192 -10.97 -14.92 3.80
N PHE A 193 -11.80 -15.49 4.68
CA PHE A 193 -13.25 -15.61 4.53
C PHE A 193 -13.94 -14.27 4.24
N PRO A 194 -15.01 -14.22 3.42
CA PRO A 194 -15.49 -15.26 2.50
C PRO A 194 -14.89 -15.14 1.08
N TRP A 195 -13.93 -14.23 0.88
CA TRP A 195 -13.40 -13.89 -0.45
C TRP A 195 -12.08 -14.61 -0.74
N ALA A 196 -12.20 -15.91 -1.06
CA ALA A 196 -11.10 -16.68 -1.63
C ALA A 196 -11.18 -16.69 -3.15
N ALA A 197 -10.03 -16.78 -3.84
CA ALA A 197 -10.01 -16.88 -5.29
C ALA A 197 -10.33 -18.29 -5.82
N SER A 198 -10.26 -19.32 -4.97
CA SER A 198 -10.61 -20.70 -5.28
C SER A 198 -10.76 -21.53 -3.99
N GLY A 199 -11.17 -22.80 -4.13
CA GLY A 199 -11.22 -23.76 -3.03
C GLY A 199 -12.64 -24.12 -2.57
N ASP A 200 -12.73 -24.69 -1.36
CA ASP A 200 -14.00 -25.12 -0.77
C ASP A 200 -14.67 -23.99 0.01
N PHE A 201 -15.82 -23.53 -0.49
CA PHE A 201 -16.63 -22.49 0.15
C PHE A 201 -17.65 -23.06 1.14
N THR A 202 -17.80 -24.37 1.28
CA THR A 202 -18.80 -24.96 2.20
C THR A 202 -18.33 -25.04 3.65
N ARG A 203 -17.03 -24.80 3.88
CA ARG A 203 -16.40 -24.90 5.20
C ARG A 203 -16.73 -23.69 6.11
N PRO A 204 -16.79 -23.90 7.44
CA PRO A 204 -16.91 -22.82 8.42
C PRO A 204 -15.79 -21.79 8.31
N ALA A 205 -16.06 -20.53 8.66
CA ALA A 205 -15.13 -19.40 8.50
C ALA A 205 -13.71 -19.64 9.06
N CYS A 206 -13.58 -20.43 10.14
CA CYS A 206 -12.29 -20.70 10.80
C CYS A 206 -11.47 -21.82 10.17
N ASP A 207 -12.04 -22.53 9.19
CA ASP A 207 -11.33 -23.54 8.40
C ASP A 207 -10.80 -22.96 7.07
N TRP A 208 -10.97 -21.65 6.85
CA TRP A 208 -10.39 -20.92 5.72
C TRP A 208 -8.90 -20.62 5.96
N ALA A 209 -8.21 -20.07 4.97
CA ALA A 209 -6.78 -19.81 5.10
C ALA A 209 -6.53 -18.78 6.21
N ASP A 210 -5.75 -19.18 7.21
CA ASP A 210 -5.34 -18.32 8.33
C ASP A 210 -4.42 -17.21 7.82
N VAL A 211 -4.83 -15.96 8.03
CA VAL A 211 -4.06 -14.80 7.57
C VAL A 211 -2.98 -14.38 8.57
N THR A 212 -3.06 -14.81 9.82
CA THR A 212 -2.12 -14.41 10.88
C THR A 212 -0.73 -15.02 10.67
N THR A 213 -0.69 -16.23 10.15
CA THR A 213 0.54 -16.95 9.80
C THR A 213 0.87 -16.89 8.30
N ASP A 214 0.12 -16.11 7.53
CA ASP A 214 0.36 -15.87 6.12
C ASP A 214 0.97 -14.49 5.90
N SER A 215 0.16 -13.43 5.90
CA SER A 215 0.60 -12.06 5.59
C SER A 215 -0.13 -10.98 6.38
N ASN A 216 0.59 -9.93 6.72
CA ASN A 216 0.06 -8.62 7.10
C ASN A 216 0.64 -7.56 6.12
N GLY A 217 0.16 -6.32 6.15
CA GLY A 217 0.63 -5.33 5.18
C GLY A 217 -0.06 -3.98 5.23
N PHE A 218 0.51 -3.05 4.47
CA PHE A 218 0.03 -1.67 4.38
C PHE A 218 0.37 -1.09 3.01
N TYR A 219 -0.55 -0.33 2.42
CA TYR A 219 -0.34 0.36 1.16
C TYR A 219 0.22 1.74 1.48
N PHE A 220 1.52 1.92 1.25
CA PHE A 220 2.19 3.19 1.53
C PHE A 220 1.70 4.28 0.57
N LEU A 221 1.54 3.95 -0.71
CA LEU A 221 0.92 4.79 -1.72
C LEU A 221 0.63 3.97 -2.98
N SER A 222 -0.58 4.06 -3.53
CA SER A 222 -1.00 3.37 -4.76
C SER A 222 -1.84 4.31 -5.62
N VAL A 223 -1.95 4.00 -6.91
CA VAL A 223 -2.90 4.63 -7.84
C VAL A 223 -3.88 3.55 -8.29
N MET A 224 -5.16 3.80 -8.02
CA MET A 224 -6.27 2.94 -8.38
C MET A 224 -6.91 3.39 -9.71
N ASP A 225 -7.64 2.49 -10.36
CA ASP A 225 -8.19 2.67 -11.71
C ASP A 225 -9.72 2.88 -11.77
N TYR A 226 -10.37 3.00 -10.61
CA TYR A 226 -11.82 3.09 -10.48
C TYR A 226 -12.24 4.32 -9.68
N GLU A 227 -13.51 4.70 -9.84
CA GLU A 227 -14.12 5.81 -9.12
C GLU A 227 -14.23 5.48 -7.62
N ARG A 228 -13.93 6.48 -6.77
CA ARG A 228 -14.07 6.38 -5.30
C ARG A 228 -13.38 5.16 -4.66
N PRO A 229 -12.04 5.06 -4.72
CA PRO A 229 -11.33 3.99 -4.02
C PRO A 229 -11.72 3.85 -2.55
N ALA A 230 -12.12 2.63 -2.18
CA ALA A 230 -12.58 2.29 -0.85
C ALA A 230 -12.09 0.88 -0.50
N PRO A 231 -12.12 0.48 0.78
CA PRO A 231 -11.74 -0.87 1.14
C PRO A 231 -12.59 -1.92 0.40
N HIS A 232 -11.98 -2.99 -0.08
CA HIS A 232 -12.69 -4.08 -0.75
C HIS A 232 -12.08 -5.41 -0.36
N ASN A 233 -12.66 -6.50 -0.85
CA ASN A 233 -12.02 -7.80 -0.75
C ASN A 233 -10.63 -7.83 -1.45
N ASN A 234 -9.79 -8.79 -1.08
CA ASN A 234 -8.44 -8.89 -1.63
C ASN A 234 -8.39 -9.07 -3.16
N VAL A 235 -9.30 -9.83 -3.76
CA VAL A 235 -9.29 -10.09 -5.21
C VAL A 235 -9.50 -8.78 -5.97
N PHE A 236 -10.52 -8.01 -5.57
CA PHE A 236 -10.83 -6.70 -6.13
C PHE A 236 -9.64 -5.75 -6.10
N ILE A 237 -9.03 -5.56 -4.92
CA ILE A 237 -7.90 -4.64 -4.81
C ILE A 237 -6.74 -5.08 -5.72
N HIS A 238 -6.55 -6.39 -5.95
CA HIS A 238 -5.50 -6.89 -6.82
C HIS A 238 -5.78 -6.78 -8.33
N THR A 239 -7.00 -6.43 -8.75
CA THR A 239 -7.36 -6.17 -10.16
C THR A 239 -7.44 -4.68 -10.51
N HIS A 240 -7.41 -3.80 -9.50
CA HIS A 240 -7.70 -2.37 -9.65
C HIS A 240 -6.56 -1.42 -9.32
N ARG A 241 -5.32 -1.93 -9.32
CA ARG A 241 -4.10 -1.15 -9.08
C ARG A 241 -3.43 -0.87 -10.41
N LYS A 242 -3.06 0.37 -10.66
CA LYS A 242 -2.14 0.71 -11.79
C LYS A 242 -0.70 0.59 -11.33
N VAL A 243 -0.41 1.20 -10.19
CA VAL A 243 0.89 1.13 -9.52
C VAL A 243 0.70 1.08 -8.01
N VAL A 244 1.62 0.46 -7.29
CA VAL A 244 1.57 0.35 -5.83
C VAL A 244 2.96 0.34 -5.22
N MET A 245 3.08 1.04 -4.10
CA MET A 245 4.10 0.83 -3.10
C MET A 245 3.44 0.27 -1.84
N ASP A 246 3.66 -1.01 -1.54
CA ASP A 246 3.10 -1.69 -0.38
C ASP A 246 4.14 -2.46 0.44
N GLY A 247 3.72 -2.84 1.65
CA GLY A 247 4.36 -3.88 2.43
C GLY A 247 3.54 -5.16 2.35
N TYR A 248 4.17 -6.26 1.95
CA TYR A 248 3.60 -7.61 1.97
C TYR A 248 4.38 -8.47 2.96
N ASN A 249 4.03 -8.31 4.22
CA ASN A 249 4.80 -8.78 5.36
C ASN A 249 4.43 -10.24 5.67
N ARG A 250 5.07 -11.16 4.94
CA ARG A 250 4.81 -12.61 4.99
C ARG A 250 5.49 -13.27 6.17
N TYR A 251 4.71 -13.92 7.03
CA TYR A 251 5.20 -14.48 8.29
C TYR A 251 6.16 -15.65 8.06
N ARG A 252 7.41 -15.51 8.50
CA ARG A 252 8.44 -16.57 8.47
C ARG A 252 8.54 -17.30 7.13
N TYR A 253 8.36 -16.58 6.02
CA TYR A 253 8.38 -17.16 4.69
C TYR A 253 9.79 -17.62 4.29
N THR A 254 9.89 -18.80 3.68
CA THR A 254 11.15 -19.43 3.26
C THR A 254 11.14 -19.92 1.81
N GLY A 255 10.12 -19.50 1.04
CA GLY A 255 10.02 -19.82 -0.38
C GLY A 255 10.85 -18.88 -1.26
N ASP A 256 10.85 -19.14 -2.57
CA ASP A 256 11.55 -18.36 -3.59
C ASP A 256 10.70 -17.26 -4.23
N GLY A 257 9.39 -17.29 -3.98
CA GLY A 257 8.42 -16.32 -4.50
C GLY A 257 8.48 -14.94 -3.85
N LEU A 258 9.34 -14.72 -2.86
CA LEU A 258 9.60 -13.41 -2.24
C LEU A 258 11.08 -13.25 -1.97
N ARG A 259 11.65 -12.12 -2.37
CA ARG A 259 13.08 -11.82 -2.28
C ARG A 259 13.28 -10.34 -1.97
N TYR A 260 14.47 -9.98 -1.53
CA TYR A 260 14.90 -8.60 -1.38
C TYR A 260 15.97 -8.27 -2.41
N CYS A 261 16.00 -7.03 -2.89
CA CYS A 261 17.17 -6.53 -3.60
C CYS A 261 18.17 -5.91 -2.61
N ASP A 262 19.41 -6.40 -2.56
CA ASP A 262 20.50 -5.66 -1.92
C ASP A 262 21.07 -4.64 -2.90
N ALA A 263 20.54 -3.41 -2.85
CA ALA A 263 20.94 -2.31 -3.72
C ALA A 263 22.41 -1.87 -3.58
N ARG A 264 23.18 -2.40 -2.62
CA ARG A 264 24.62 -2.15 -2.51
C ARG A 264 25.45 -3.10 -3.37
N THR A 265 24.99 -4.34 -3.51
CA THR A 265 25.69 -5.39 -4.27
C THR A 265 25.07 -5.61 -5.64
N GLY A 266 23.78 -5.29 -5.81
CA GLY A 266 23.00 -5.63 -7.00
C GLY A 266 22.59 -7.10 -7.01
N GLU A 267 22.58 -7.77 -5.86
CA GLU A 267 22.22 -9.19 -5.75
C GLU A 267 20.86 -9.37 -5.06
N LEU A 268 20.07 -10.32 -5.57
CA LEU A 268 18.85 -10.75 -4.92
C LEU A 268 19.17 -11.59 -3.68
N GLN A 269 18.50 -11.27 -2.59
CA GLN A 269 18.61 -11.97 -1.31
C GLN A 269 17.32 -12.74 -1.03
N PRO A 270 17.40 -13.90 -0.34
CA PRO A 270 16.20 -14.61 0.11
C PRO A 270 15.40 -13.75 1.09
N TYR A 271 14.11 -14.06 1.26
CA TYR A 271 13.22 -13.26 2.11
C TYR A 271 13.72 -13.17 3.57
N GLU A 272 14.33 -14.23 4.10
CA GLU A 272 14.87 -14.30 5.45
C GLU A 272 16.07 -13.38 5.70
N TRP A 273 16.64 -12.79 4.65
CA TRP A 273 17.67 -11.76 4.78
C TRP A 273 17.11 -10.46 5.36
N GLY A 274 15.87 -10.13 5.01
CA GLY A 274 15.17 -8.95 5.51
C GLY A 274 14.36 -9.22 6.78
N SER A 275 13.72 -8.17 7.27
CA SER A 275 12.87 -8.22 8.46
C SER A 275 11.41 -8.59 8.16
N GLY A 276 11.05 -8.70 6.88
CA GLY A 276 9.66 -8.78 6.46
C GLY A 276 8.91 -7.45 6.52
N ASN A 277 9.59 -6.32 6.66
CA ASN A 277 9.02 -4.96 6.49
C ASN A 277 9.44 -4.39 5.12
N GLY A 278 9.31 -5.21 4.07
CA GLY A 278 9.74 -4.84 2.73
C GLY A 278 8.88 -3.74 2.12
N VAL A 279 9.47 -2.96 1.22
CA VAL A 279 8.74 -2.08 0.31
C VAL A 279 8.77 -2.71 -1.08
N ASN A 280 7.60 -3.03 -1.62
CA ASN A 280 7.45 -3.51 -2.98
C ASN A 280 6.97 -2.36 -3.85
N MET A 281 7.73 -2.03 -4.90
CA MET A 281 7.41 -0.98 -5.86
C MET A 281 7.00 -1.65 -7.17
N LEU A 282 5.70 -1.75 -7.39
CA LEU A 282 5.11 -2.59 -8.43
C LEU A 282 4.38 -1.73 -9.47
N PHE A 283 4.66 -2.00 -10.74
CA PHE A 283 3.87 -1.52 -11.88
C PHE A 283 3.02 -2.69 -12.37
N MET A 284 1.70 -2.58 -12.28
CA MET A 284 0.81 -3.67 -12.71
C MET A 284 0.80 -3.76 -14.23
N THR A 285 0.71 -4.98 -14.77
CA THR A 285 0.61 -5.24 -16.22
C THR A 285 -0.76 -5.77 -16.61
N ASP A 286 -1.00 -5.87 -17.92
CA ASP A 286 -2.19 -6.47 -18.52
C ASP A 286 -2.18 -8.01 -18.51
N GLU A 287 -1.09 -8.62 -18.06
CA GLU A 287 -1.01 -10.06 -17.90
C GLU A 287 -1.70 -10.53 -16.62
N ARG A 288 -2.25 -11.74 -16.66
CA ARG A 288 -2.76 -12.41 -15.47
C ARG A 288 -1.62 -12.99 -14.67
N ARG A 289 -1.62 -12.70 -13.36
CA ARG A 289 -0.67 -13.32 -12.43
C ARG A 289 -0.87 -14.83 -12.28
N TYR A 290 -2.13 -15.26 -12.23
CA TYR A 290 -2.50 -16.66 -12.04
C TYR A 290 -3.51 -17.08 -13.10
N ALA A 291 -3.37 -18.30 -13.61
CA ALA A 291 -4.29 -18.83 -14.62
C ALA A 291 -5.70 -19.08 -14.06
N ASP A 292 -5.80 -19.36 -12.77
CA ASP A 292 -7.01 -19.80 -12.07
C ASP A 292 -7.55 -18.76 -11.06
N GLN A 293 -6.90 -17.60 -10.92
CA GLN A 293 -7.27 -16.58 -9.93
C GLN A 293 -7.16 -15.17 -10.52
N PRO A 294 -8.10 -14.26 -10.25
CA PRO A 294 -7.98 -12.88 -10.72
C PRO A 294 -6.82 -12.15 -10.03
N GLY A 295 -6.24 -11.21 -10.77
CA GLY A 295 -5.09 -10.42 -10.35
C GLY A 295 -4.14 -10.17 -11.51
N THR A 296 -3.65 -8.93 -11.56
CA THR A 296 -2.66 -8.52 -12.56
C THR A 296 -1.26 -8.96 -12.15
N GLU A 297 -0.45 -9.31 -13.14
CA GLU A 297 0.98 -9.47 -12.97
C GLU A 297 1.65 -8.10 -12.81
N TYR A 298 2.95 -8.07 -12.52
CA TYR A 298 3.67 -6.83 -12.28
C TYR A 298 5.13 -6.86 -12.71
N VAL A 299 5.63 -5.67 -13.03
CA VAL A 299 7.04 -5.34 -13.23
C VAL A 299 7.62 -4.73 -11.97
N MET A 300 8.81 -5.18 -11.61
CA MET A 300 9.59 -4.69 -10.47
C MET A 300 10.97 -4.27 -10.96
N HIS A 301 11.22 -2.97 -10.93
CA HIS A 301 12.57 -2.44 -11.13
C HIS A 301 13.31 -2.36 -9.80
N SER A 302 14.61 -2.62 -9.86
CA SER A 302 15.51 -2.49 -8.72
C SER A 302 16.95 -2.34 -9.19
N GLU A 303 17.86 -2.05 -8.27
CA GLU A 303 19.30 -2.11 -8.51
C GLU A 303 19.82 -3.52 -8.85
N CYS A 304 19.01 -4.55 -8.58
CA CYS A 304 19.31 -5.94 -8.91
C CYS A 304 18.84 -6.33 -10.31
N GLY A 305 18.21 -5.40 -11.04
CA GLY A 305 17.60 -5.63 -12.35
C GLY A 305 16.09 -5.47 -12.35
N THR A 306 15.49 -5.77 -13.49
CA THR A 306 14.04 -5.82 -13.69
C THR A 306 13.57 -7.26 -13.59
N GLU A 307 12.58 -7.51 -12.74
CA GLU A 307 11.89 -8.79 -12.64
C GLU A 307 10.43 -8.60 -13.08
N VAL A 308 9.92 -9.53 -13.89
CA VAL A 308 8.54 -9.54 -14.37
C VAL A 308 7.89 -10.82 -13.87
N GLY A 309 6.84 -10.65 -13.09
CA GLY A 309 6.01 -11.72 -12.56
C GLY A 309 6.69 -12.76 -11.67
N GLY A 310 5.95 -13.84 -11.41
CA GLY A 310 6.37 -14.93 -10.52
C GLY A 310 6.37 -14.51 -9.05
N GLY A 311 7.50 -13.97 -8.57
CA GLY A 311 7.70 -13.60 -7.17
C GLY A 311 7.92 -12.11 -6.94
N ILE A 312 7.65 -11.62 -5.73
CA ILE A 312 7.88 -10.21 -5.38
C ILE A 312 9.35 -10.00 -5.03
N VAL A 313 9.94 -8.94 -5.57
CA VAL A 313 11.22 -8.40 -5.11
C VAL A 313 10.96 -7.09 -4.38
N SER A 314 11.18 -7.09 -3.06
CA SER A 314 11.17 -5.87 -2.27
C SER A 314 12.44 -5.05 -2.54
N GLN A 315 12.28 -3.80 -2.93
CA GLN A 315 13.37 -2.87 -3.26
C GLN A 315 14.07 -2.35 -2.00
N ALA A 316 13.37 -2.33 -0.87
CA ALA A 316 13.91 -1.87 0.40
C ALA A 316 13.33 -2.66 1.58
N ASP A 317 13.94 -2.51 2.76
CA ASP A 317 13.46 -3.04 4.04
C ASP A 317 13.42 -1.89 5.05
N LEU A 318 12.22 -1.50 5.49
CA LEU A 318 11.98 -0.41 6.43
C LEU A 318 12.53 -0.75 7.82
N VAL A 319 12.83 0.25 8.63
CA VAL A 319 13.27 0.09 10.03
C VAL A 319 12.22 0.66 10.99
N PRO A 320 11.10 -0.05 11.25
CA PRO A 320 10.06 0.42 12.17
C PRO A 320 10.58 0.75 13.58
N GLU A 321 11.67 0.12 14.03
CA GLU A 321 12.22 0.38 15.36
C GLU A 321 12.89 1.76 15.50
N ALA A 322 13.15 2.44 14.38
CA ALA A 322 13.71 3.79 14.36
C ALA A 322 12.64 4.87 14.12
N MET A 323 11.38 4.47 14.00
CA MET A 323 10.24 5.37 13.87
C MET A 323 9.70 5.76 15.26
N PRO A 324 9.23 7.00 15.48
CA PRO A 324 9.00 8.07 14.50
C PRO A 324 10.18 9.04 14.29
N GLU A 325 11.32 8.81 14.95
CA GLU A 325 12.50 9.69 14.81
C GLU A 325 13.05 9.70 13.38
N ARG A 326 12.85 8.59 12.66
CA ARG A 326 13.02 8.46 11.21
C ARG A 326 11.66 8.34 10.54
N SER A 327 11.59 8.87 9.32
CA SER A 327 10.41 8.82 8.46
C SER A 327 10.81 8.36 7.06
N TYR A 328 9.83 7.87 6.31
CA TYR A 328 10.03 7.51 4.91
C TYR A 328 9.08 8.31 4.04
N ARG A 329 9.60 8.87 2.94
CA ARG A 329 8.78 9.60 1.98
C ARG A 329 8.53 8.73 0.76
N PHE A 330 7.27 8.47 0.49
CA PHE A 330 6.79 7.76 -0.69
C PHE A 330 6.25 8.77 -1.69
N ALA A 331 6.51 8.57 -2.97
CA ALA A 331 5.92 9.39 -4.03
C ALA A 331 5.56 8.59 -5.27
N VAL A 332 4.44 8.97 -5.89
CA VAL A 332 4.04 8.53 -7.23
C VAL A 332 3.97 9.75 -8.13
N GLU A 333 4.64 9.71 -9.27
CA GLU A 333 4.48 10.69 -10.35
C GLU A 333 3.74 10.06 -11.52
N ARG A 334 2.81 10.80 -12.11
CA ARG A 334 2.34 10.58 -13.47
C ARG A 334 2.86 11.70 -14.36
N ARG A 335 3.50 11.33 -15.46
CA ARG A 335 3.87 12.23 -16.56
C ARG A 335 3.02 11.93 -17.79
N ALA A 336 3.26 12.64 -18.88
CA ALA A 336 2.55 12.44 -20.15
C ALA A 336 2.60 11.00 -20.70
N ASP A 337 3.63 10.21 -20.37
CA ASP A 337 3.88 8.90 -21.00
C ASP A 337 4.35 7.80 -20.03
N ARG A 338 4.38 8.05 -18.71
CA ARG A 338 4.93 7.10 -17.73
C ARG A 338 4.44 7.34 -16.32
N TYR A 339 4.56 6.31 -15.49
CA TYR A 339 4.56 6.45 -14.04
C TYR A 339 5.98 6.40 -13.47
N VAL A 340 6.18 7.03 -12.31
CA VAL A 340 7.39 6.93 -11.52
C VAL A 340 7.04 6.62 -10.07
N LEU A 341 7.67 5.60 -9.50
CA LEU A 341 7.60 5.26 -8.09
C LEU A 341 8.88 5.67 -7.40
N GLU A 342 8.77 6.31 -6.23
CA GLU A 342 9.92 6.75 -5.44
C GLU A 342 9.70 6.52 -3.95
N VAL A 343 10.73 6.01 -3.27
CA VAL A 343 10.78 5.95 -1.80
C VAL A 343 12.12 6.47 -1.30
N SER A 344 12.11 7.26 -0.23
CA SER A 344 13.32 7.80 0.40
C SER A 344 13.31 7.58 1.91
N GLY A 345 14.47 7.24 2.48
CA GLY A 345 14.70 7.12 3.92
C GLY A 345 15.89 6.21 4.23
N GLU A 346 16.03 5.82 5.50
CA GLU A 346 17.10 4.91 5.95
C GLU A 346 16.61 3.46 6.03
N PHE A 347 17.12 2.59 5.17
CA PHE A 347 16.69 1.19 5.07
C PHE A 347 17.69 0.21 5.71
N ARG A 348 17.20 -0.92 6.26
CA ARG A 348 17.93 -1.82 7.18
C ARG A 348 19.29 -2.32 6.66
N HIS A 349 19.48 -2.43 5.35
CA HIS A 349 20.69 -3.02 4.76
C HIS A 349 21.45 -2.07 3.83
N ILE A 350 20.77 -1.07 3.30
CA ILE A 350 21.28 -0.19 2.26
C ILE A 350 21.49 1.26 2.73
N GLY A 351 21.10 1.58 3.97
CA GLY A 351 21.28 2.90 4.59
C GLY A 351 20.34 3.97 4.01
N GLU A 352 20.71 5.24 4.21
CA GLU A 352 19.98 6.39 3.69
C GLU A 352 20.05 6.41 2.15
N ARG A 353 18.90 6.34 1.50
CA ARG A 353 18.82 6.28 0.03
C ARG A 353 17.47 6.78 -0.49
N THR A 354 17.49 7.21 -1.75
CA THR A 354 16.28 7.37 -2.57
C THR A 354 16.30 6.31 -3.65
N LEU A 355 15.26 5.48 -3.69
CA LEU A 355 15.00 4.50 -4.74
C LEU A 355 13.92 5.06 -5.63
N ARG A 356 14.18 5.14 -6.94
CA ARG A 356 13.29 5.77 -7.92
C ARG A 356 13.30 4.96 -9.20
N TYR A 357 12.13 4.53 -9.65
CA TYR A 357 11.97 3.72 -10.85
C TYR A 357 10.81 4.22 -11.69
N GLU A 358 10.95 4.11 -13.00
CA GLU A 358 9.96 4.58 -13.97
C GLU A 358 9.54 3.44 -14.89
N GLN A 359 8.27 3.43 -15.28
CA GLN A 359 7.72 2.51 -16.28
C GLN A 359 6.90 3.34 -17.28
N PRO A 360 7.24 3.33 -18.57
CA PRO A 360 6.39 3.89 -19.62
C PRO A 360 4.99 3.27 -19.56
N PHE A 361 3.97 4.03 -19.93
CA PHE A 361 2.60 3.51 -20.00
C PHE A 361 2.49 2.29 -20.91
N ASP A 362 3.24 2.30 -22.01
CA ASP A 362 3.37 1.18 -22.91
C ASP A 362 4.78 1.19 -23.52
N ASP A 363 5.59 0.19 -23.19
CA ASP A 363 6.92 -0.04 -23.76
C ASP A 363 6.90 -1.12 -24.88
N GLY A 364 5.72 -1.66 -25.20
CA GLY A 364 5.49 -2.74 -26.14
C GLY A 364 5.70 -4.15 -25.57
N GLU A 365 6.07 -4.29 -24.30
CA GLU A 365 6.31 -5.58 -23.64
C GLU A 365 5.52 -5.73 -22.33
N ASN A 366 5.50 -4.69 -21.49
CA ASN A 366 4.85 -4.66 -20.19
C ASN A 366 4.07 -3.34 -20.02
N PRO A 367 2.92 -3.16 -20.68
CA PRO A 367 2.12 -1.96 -20.52
C PRO A 367 1.64 -1.82 -19.07
N VAL A 368 1.56 -0.59 -18.56
CA VAL A 368 0.98 -0.35 -17.24
C VAL A 368 -0.53 -0.52 -17.33
N TRP A 369 -1.06 -1.43 -16.52
CA TRP A 369 -2.48 -1.73 -16.44
C TRP A 369 -3.33 -0.46 -16.34
N HIS A 370 -4.32 -0.35 -17.23
CA HIS A 370 -5.30 0.74 -17.23
C HIS A 370 -4.68 2.15 -17.18
N TYR A 371 -3.51 2.36 -17.82
CA TYR A 371 -2.85 3.67 -17.79
C TYR A 371 -3.70 4.80 -18.40
N ASN A 372 -4.67 4.49 -19.26
CA ASN A 372 -5.53 5.46 -19.94
C ASN A 372 -6.60 6.01 -18.99
N ARG A 373 -6.62 7.33 -18.87
CA ARG A 373 -7.62 8.08 -18.10
C ARG A 373 -8.73 8.65 -18.95
N THR A 374 -8.49 8.76 -20.25
CA THR A 374 -9.47 9.20 -21.22
C THR A 374 -9.55 8.19 -22.36
N PRO A 375 -10.69 8.11 -23.06
CA PRO A 375 -10.86 7.18 -24.19
C PRO A 375 -9.86 7.36 -25.33
N GLY A 376 -9.19 8.52 -25.42
CA GLY A 376 -8.25 8.85 -26.49
C GLY A 376 -6.80 8.44 -26.23
N GLU A 377 -6.46 8.01 -25.01
CA GLU A 377 -5.08 7.63 -24.64
C GLU A 377 -4.74 6.16 -24.98
N TYR A 378 -5.73 5.36 -25.38
CA TYR A 378 -5.60 3.93 -25.62
C TYR A 378 -6.57 3.46 -26.70
N SER A 379 -6.13 2.57 -27.60
CA SER A 379 -6.91 2.13 -28.76
C SER A 379 -7.41 0.68 -28.66
N GLY A 380 -7.21 0.00 -27.53
CA GLY A 380 -7.66 -1.38 -27.34
C GLY A 380 -6.60 -2.45 -27.60
N GLU A 381 -5.33 -2.07 -27.72
CA GLU A 381 -4.23 -2.96 -28.09
C GLU A 381 -4.02 -4.13 -27.12
N HIS A 382 -4.38 -3.95 -25.85
CA HIS A 382 -4.19 -4.89 -24.74
C HIS A 382 -5.52 -5.49 -24.24
N ASN A 383 -6.59 -5.36 -25.02
CA ASN A 383 -7.88 -5.92 -24.63
C ASN A 383 -7.82 -7.45 -24.60
N ALA A 384 -8.38 -8.04 -23.55
CA ALA A 384 -8.36 -9.47 -23.36
C ALA A 384 -9.71 -10.02 -22.85
N THR A 385 -9.79 -11.34 -22.82
CA THR A 385 -10.85 -12.08 -22.13
C THR A 385 -10.17 -12.99 -21.12
N TRP A 386 -10.54 -12.84 -19.86
CA TRP A 386 -10.08 -13.67 -18.77
C TRP A 386 -11.14 -14.71 -18.44
N THR A 387 -10.71 -15.94 -18.17
CA THR A 387 -11.61 -17.07 -17.95
C THR A 387 -11.07 -17.88 -16.79
N TYR A 388 -11.94 -18.18 -15.82
CA TYR A 388 -11.60 -18.84 -14.57
C TYR A 388 -12.46 -20.09 -14.40
N PRO A 389 -11.87 -21.25 -14.10
CA PRO A 389 -12.63 -22.48 -13.92
C PRO A 389 -13.56 -22.39 -12.71
N THR A 390 -14.77 -22.93 -12.82
CA THR A 390 -15.71 -23.04 -11.69
C THR A 390 -15.79 -24.49 -11.20
N PRO A 391 -16.15 -24.74 -9.92
CA PRO A 391 -16.18 -26.09 -9.36
C PRO A 391 -17.12 -27.09 -10.07
N ASP A 392 -18.15 -26.62 -10.76
CA ASP A 392 -19.11 -27.43 -11.51
C ASP A 392 -18.62 -27.83 -12.91
N GLY A 393 -17.39 -27.46 -13.28
CA GLY A 393 -16.80 -27.71 -14.59
C GLY A 393 -17.16 -26.65 -15.65
N GLY A 394 -17.82 -25.56 -15.25
CA GLY A 394 -18.02 -24.36 -16.06
C GLY A 394 -16.83 -23.39 -15.98
N ALA A 395 -17.09 -22.13 -16.33
CA ALA A 395 -16.14 -21.04 -16.16
C ALA A 395 -16.82 -19.68 -15.94
N TYR A 396 -16.22 -18.83 -15.10
CA TYR A 396 -16.49 -17.40 -15.08
C TYR A 396 -15.69 -16.73 -16.19
N THR A 397 -16.33 -15.89 -17.00
CA THR A 397 -15.66 -15.17 -18.09
C THR A 397 -15.80 -13.68 -17.86
N ASP A 398 -14.67 -13.01 -17.70
CA ASP A 398 -14.57 -11.56 -17.75
C ASP A 398 -14.11 -11.18 -19.16
N ALA A 399 -15.02 -10.61 -19.93
CA ALA A 399 -14.79 -10.25 -21.32
C ALA A 399 -14.53 -8.75 -21.41
N ASP A 400 -13.70 -8.36 -22.38
CA ASP A 400 -13.36 -6.96 -22.61
C ASP A 400 -12.74 -6.31 -21.37
N VAL A 401 -11.73 -6.97 -20.78
CA VAL A 401 -11.10 -6.51 -19.52
C VAL A 401 -10.44 -5.14 -19.66
N TRP A 402 -9.97 -4.80 -20.87
CA TRP A 402 -9.39 -3.49 -21.17
C TRP A 402 -9.76 -3.04 -22.60
N PRO A 403 -11.02 -2.65 -22.84
CA PRO A 403 -11.53 -2.44 -24.18
C PRO A 403 -11.11 -1.09 -24.77
N ALA A 404 -11.11 -0.99 -26.09
CA ALA A 404 -10.95 0.28 -26.79
C ALA A 404 -12.01 1.30 -26.35
N GLY A 405 -11.62 2.56 -26.17
CA GLY A 405 -12.53 3.63 -25.75
C GLY A 405 -12.91 3.61 -24.26
N SER A 406 -12.29 2.74 -23.47
CA SER A 406 -12.35 2.76 -22.01
C SER A 406 -11.60 3.96 -21.41
N ALA A 407 -11.86 4.25 -20.14
CA ALA A 407 -11.18 5.30 -19.40
C ALA A 407 -11.18 4.95 -17.91
N TYR A 408 -10.01 5.05 -17.30
CA TYR A 408 -9.80 4.69 -15.90
C TYR A 408 -9.18 5.88 -15.17
N PRO A 409 -9.93 6.61 -14.34
CA PRO A 409 -9.39 7.77 -13.63
C PRO A 409 -8.26 7.36 -12.69
N ASP A 410 -7.39 8.32 -12.38
CA ASP A 410 -6.34 8.11 -11.37
C ASP A 410 -6.83 8.66 -10.04
N TYR A 411 -6.92 7.80 -9.04
CA TYR A 411 -7.11 8.17 -7.65
C TYR A 411 -5.97 7.57 -6.83
N PHE A 412 -5.31 8.37 -5.98
CA PHE A 412 -4.36 7.76 -5.06
C PHE A 412 -5.08 7.11 -3.89
N LEU A 413 -4.46 6.09 -3.32
CA LEU A 413 -4.89 5.43 -2.09
C LEU A 413 -3.68 5.13 -1.22
N LEU A 414 -3.79 5.37 0.08
CA LEU A 414 -2.87 4.88 1.11
C LEU A 414 -3.68 4.31 2.28
N GLY A 415 -3.15 3.34 3.00
CA GLY A 415 -3.85 2.69 4.11
C GLY A 415 -3.90 1.18 4.01
N GLN A 416 -4.94 0.61 4.61
CA GLN A 416 -5.23 -0.81 4.60
C GLN A 416 -6.53 -0.99 3.77
N PRO A 417 -6.46 -1.52 2.53
CA PRO A 417 -7.63 -1.61 1.66
C PRO A 417 -8.38 -2.94 1.72
N HIS A 418 -7.86 -3.96 2.40
CA HIS A 418 -8.37 -5.34 2.29
C HIS A 418 -9.31 -5.72 3.44
N MET A 419 -10.58 -5.97 3.18
CA MET A 419 -11.53 -6.30 4.25
C MET A 419 -11.39 -7.73 4.80
N ASN A 420 -10.51 -8.57 4.23
CA ASN A 420 -10.22 -9.93 4.69
C ASN A 420 -8.75 -10.19 5.00
N PHE A 421 -7.92 -9.15 5.01
CA PHE A 421 -6.51 -9.24 5.38
C PHE A 421 -6.12 -8.03 6.21
N TYR A 422 -5.03 -8.18 6.95
CA TYR A 422 -4.32 -7.12 7.66
C TYR A 422 -5.04 -6.60 8.90
N GLU A 423 -4.23 -6.09 9.81
CA GLU A 423 -4.61 -5.47 11.08
C GLU A 423 -3.39 -4.71 11.57
N GLY A 424 -3.60 -3.53 12.15
CA GLY A 424 -2.48 -2.70 12.57
C GLY A 424 -2.79 -1.22 12.65
N SER A 425 -1.73 -0.45 12.85
CA SER A 425 -1.81 1.01 12.83
C SER A 425 -0.61 1.63 12.12
N ALA A 426 -0.79 2.84 11.61
CA ALA A 426 0.27 3.61 10.96
C ALA A 426 0.01 5.10 11.13
N HIS A 427 1.08 5.89 11.11
CA HIS A 427 0.97 7.34 11.13
C HIS A 427 1.59 7.95 9.90
N VAL A 428 0.95 8.98 9.36
CA VAL A 428 1.46 9.82 8.28
C VAL A 428 1.58 11.26 8.74
N ASP A 429 2.70 11.90 8.41
CA ASP A 429 2.98 13.29 8.74
C ASP A 429 2.24 14.25 7.82
N ASP A 430 2.28 13.92 6.52
CA ASP A 430 1.72 14.77 5.48
C ASP A 430 1.30 13.96 4.26
N VAL A 431 0.32 14.52 3.53
CA VAL A 431 -0.01 14.14 2.16
C VAL A 431 0.03 15.40 1.29
N ARG A 432 0.77 15.34 0.19
CA ARG A 432 0.96 16.49 -0.71
C ARG A 432 0.64 16.13 -2.14
N LEU A 433 -0.03 17.04 -2.84
CA LEU A 433 -0.30 16.94 -4.27
C LEU A 433 0.36 18.10 -5.01
N TYR A 434 1.07 17.75 -6.08
CA TYR A 434 1.75 18.68 -6.95
C TYR A 434 1.31 18.50 -8.41
N VAL A 435 1.40 19.58 -9.18
CA VAL A 435 1.19 19.62 -10.64
C VAL A 435 2.38 20.31 -11.33
N PRO A 436 2.58 20.16 -12.65
CA PRO A 436 3.69 20.85 -13.32
C PRO A 436 3.63 22.39 -13.16
N ARG A 437 4.79 23.05 -12.97
CA ARG A 437 4.88 24.53 -12.81
C ARG A 437 4.46 25.34 -14.04
N GLY A 438 4.45 24.73 -15.22
CA GLY A 438 4.13 25.38 -16.51
C GLY A 438 2.80 24.94 -17.14
N GLY A 439 1.97 24.21 -16.39
CA GLY A 439 0.66 23.72 -16.83
C GLY A 439 -0.48 24.68 -16.53
#